data_AF-A0A3B9VBB7-F1
#
_entry.id   AF-A0A3B9VBB7-F1
#
_cell.length_a   1.000
_cell.length_b   1.000
_cell.length_c   1.000
_cell.angle_alpha   90.00
_cell.angle_beta   90.00
_cell.angle_gamma   90.00
#
_symmetry.space_group_name_H-M   'P 1'
#
loop_
_entity.id
_entity.type
_entity.pdbx_description
1 polymer ?
#
loop_
_entity_poly.entity_id
_entity_poly.type
_entity_poly.pdbx_seq_one_letter_code
_entity_poly.pdbx_strand_id
1 'polypeptide(L)'
;TGARAALPIWLKFMQKSIAETPIKNFQTPEGVVFAKIDKLTGMPATNATERVLFEVFKEGTAPTASANLTGDDNVPVSERFFEMDKNSASSEERLPALEQFPEEEID
;
A
#
# COMPACT_ATOMS: atom_id res chain seq x y z
N THR A 1 -4.63 23.42 -12.85
CA THR A 1 -4.31 22.19 -12.09
C THR A 1 -2.92 22.29 -11.51
N GLY A 2 -2.60 21.53 -10.46
CA GLY A 2 -1.30 21.58 -9.77
C GLY A 2 -0.09 21.35 -10.69
N ALA A 3 -0.20 20.44 -11.66
CA ALA A 3 0.88 20.17 -12.62
C ALA A 3 1.25 21.39 -13.48
N ARG A 4 0.30 22.29 -13.79
CA ARG A 4 0.59 23.50 -14.59
C ARG A 4 1.01 24.69 -13.74
N ALA A 5 0.44 24.84 -12.54
CA ALA A 5 0.66 26.00 -11.69
C ALA A 5 1.80 25.79 -10.66
N ALA A 6 1.80 24.67 -9.95
CA ALA A 6 2.72 24.43 -8.84
C ALA A 6 4.04 23.78 -9.27
N LEU A 7 4.00 22.83 -10.22
CA LEU A 7 5.19 22.10 -10.67
C LEU A 7 6.33 23.02 -11.16
N PRO A 8 6.08 24.09 -11.96
CA PRO A 8 7.16 24.98 -12.38
C PRO A 8 7.85 25.72 -11.22
N ILE A 9 7.11 26.01 -10.15
CA ILE A 9 7.64 26.67 -8.95
C ILE A 9 8.52 25.70 -8.18
N TRP A 10 8.03 24.48 -7.94
CA TRP A 10 8.78 23.43 -7.25
C TRP A 10 10.08 23.09 -7.99
N LEU A 11 10.03 22.95 -9.32
CA LEU A 11 11.19 22.62 -10.14
C LEU A 11 12.27 23.70 -10.05
N LYS A 12 11.90 24.99 -10.19
CA LYS A 12 12.83 26.12 -10.07
C LYS A 12 13.53 26.18 -8.70
N PHE A 13 12.78 25.86 -7.64
CA PHE A 13 13.31 25.86 -6.28
C PHE A 13 14.24 24.66 -6.04
N MET A 14 13.78 23.45 -6.35
CA MET A 14 14.54 22.22 -6.04
C MET A 14 15.82 22.12 -6.87
N GLN A 15 15.81 22.51 -8.14
CA GLN A 15 17.01 22.53 -8.99
C GLN A 15 18.17 23.31 -8.36
N LYS A 16 17.87 24.43 -7.69
CA LYS A 16 18.89 25.23 -6.98
C LYS A 16 19.23 24.64 -5.62
N SER A 17 18.23 24.16 -4.90
CA SER A 17 18.39 23.70 -3.51
C SER A 17 19.22 22.42 -3.39
N ILE A 18 19.15 21.52 -4.38
CA ILE A 18 19.88 20.24 -4.35
C ILE A 18 21.13 20.22 -5.23
N ALA A 19 21.52 21.36 -5.83
CA ALA A 19 22.60 21.42 -6.83
C ALA A 19 23.94 20.86 -6.34
N GLU A 20 24.24 21.03 -5.04
CA GLU A 20 25.47 20.56 -4.40
C GLU A 20 25.21 19.41 -3.41
N THR A 21 24.00 18.86 -3.41
CA THR A 21 23.64 17.74 -2.53
C THR A 21 24.09 16.42 -3.17
N PRO A 22 24.88 15.58 -2.46
CA PRO A 22 25.26 14.26 -2.96
C PRO A 22 24.03 13.39 -3.25
N ILE A 23 24.09 12.63 -4.34
CA ILE A 23 23.04 11.66 -4.67
C ILE A 23 23.03 10.58 -3.58
N LYS A 24 21.89 10.46 -2.88
CA LYS A 24 21.65 9.39 -1.92
C LYS A 24 20.72 8.35 -2.54
N ASN A 25 21.20 7.11 -2.62
CA ASN A 25 20.36 6.00 -3.06
C ASN A 25 19.29 5.70 -2.01
N PHE A 26 18.04 5.57 -2.46
CA PHE A 26 16.98 5.09 -1.60
C PHE A 26 17.22 3.61 -1.28
N GLN A 27 17.37 3.28 -0.01
CA GLN A 27 17.50 1.89 0.43
C GLN A 27 16.12 1.26 0.44
N THR A 28 15.99 0.06 -0.14
CA THR A 28 14.74 -0.70 -0.09
C THR A 28 14.39 -0.98 1.37
N PRO A 29 13.23 -0.50 1.86
CA PRO A 29 12.77 -0.81 3.21
C PRO A 29 12.49 -2.30 3.39
N GLU A 30 12.48 -2.77 4.64
CA GLU A 30 11.98 -4.10 4.97
C GLU A 30 10.49 -4.24 4.62
N GLY A 31 10.05 -5.45 4.26
CA GLY A 31 8.66 -5.71 3.88
C GLY A 31 8.30 -5.16 2.50
N VAL A 32 9.28 -4.87 1.64
CA VAL A 32 9.09 -4.51 0.24
C VAL A 32 9.59 -5.63 -0.66
N VAL A 33 8.74 -6.09 -1.57
CA VAL A 33 9.03 -7.19 -2.50
C VAL A 33 8.88 -6.75 -3.96
N PHE A 34 9.66 -7.36 -4.85
CA PHE A 34 9.56 -7.13 -6.29
C PHE A 34 8.92 -8.36 -6.94
N ALA A 35 7.88 -8.14 -7.75
CA ALA A 35 7.23 -9.21 -8.50
C ALA A 35 7.29 -8.94 -10.00
N LYS A 36 7.41 -10.01 -10.79
CA LYS A 36 7.25 -9.95 -12.24
C LYS A 36 5.77 -9.93 -12.57
N ILE A 37 5.30 -8.83 -13.13
CA ILE A 37 3.90 -8.57 -13.42
C ILE A 37 3.71 -8.42 -14.93
N ASP A 38 2.62 -8.97 -15.45
CA ASP A 38 2.13 -8.65 -16.78
C ASP A 38 1.60 -7.22 -16.82
N LYS A 39 2.20 -6.37 -17.65
CA LYS A 39 1.87 -4.95 -17.74
C LYS A 39 0.38 -4.70 -18.06
N LEU A 40 -0.27 -5.61 -18.79
CA LEU A 40 -1.64 -5.42 -19.23
C LEU A 40 -2.65 -5.85 -18.16
N THR A 41 -2.40 -6.98 -17.48
CA THR A 41 -3.38 -7.55 -16.54
C THR A 41 -3.12 -7.16 -15.09
N GLY A 42 -1.90 -6.74 -14.75
CA GLY A 42 -1.51 -6.49 -13.37
C GLY A 42 -1.28 -7.77 -12.55
N MET A 43 -1.37 -8.96 -13.17
CA MET A 43 -1.18 -10.25 -12.52
C MET A 43 0.25 -10.77 -12.66
N PRO A 44 0.68 -11.77 -11.87
CA PRO A 44 1.99 -12.39 -12.04
C PRO A 44 2.23 -12.84 -13.48
N ALA A 45 3.38 -12.44 -14.04
CA ALA A 45 3.75 -12.78 -15.39
C ALA A 45 3.86 -14.30 -15.56
N THR A 46 3.34 -14.82 -16.67
CA THR A 46 3.44 -16.21 -17.07
C THR A 46 4.45 -16.38 -18.20
N ASN A 47 4.73 -17.62 -18.61
CA ASN A 47 5.58 -17.88 -19.78
C ASN A 47 5.00 -17.31 -21.08
N ALA A 48 3.70 -17.04 -21.13
CA ALA A 48 3.03 -16.43 -22.28
C ALA A 48 3.00 -14.88 -22.21
N THR A 49 3.45 -14.27 -21.12
CA THR A 49 3.41 -12.81 -20.96
C THR A 49 4.41 -12.14 -21.90
N GLU A 50 3.90 -11.37 -22.85
CA GLU A 50 4.72 -10.62 -23.81
C GLU A 50 5.43 -9.41 -23.19
N ARG A 51 4.81 -8.77 -22.19
CA ARG A 51 5.27 -7.52 -21.57
C ARG A 51 5.36 -7.64 -20.06
N VAL A 52 6.54 -8.02 -19.58
CA VAL A 52 6.84 -8.16 -18.16
C VAL A 52 7.38 -6.83 -17.59
N LEU A 53 6.88 -6.43 -16.42
CA LEU A 53 7.43 -5.35 -15.59
C LEU A 53 7.84 -5.90 -14.23
N PHE A 54 8.86 -5.32 -13.63
CA PHE A 54 9.15 -5.51 -12.21
C PHE A 54 8.45 -4.40 -11.44
N GLU A 55 7.45 -4.78 -10.65
CA GLU A 55 6.68 -3.85 -9.84
C GLU A 55 6.94 -4.12 -8.35
N VAL A 56 6.79 -3.07 -7.55
CA VAL A 56 7.12 -3.07 -6.12
C VAL A 56 5.83 -3.18 -5.30
N PHE A 57 5.81 -4.12 -4.36
CA PHE A 57 4.67 -4.33 -3.46
C PHE A 57 5.14 -4.33 -2.01
N LYS A 58 4.22 -4.01 -1.10
CA LYS A 58 4.37 -4.40 0.28
C LYS A 58 4.29 -5.94 0.34
N GLU A 59 5.08 -6.55 1.22
CA GLU A 59 5.03 -7.98 1.45
C GLU A 59 3.61 -8.44 1.78
N GLY A 60 3.18 -9.53 1.16
CA GLY A 60 1.82 -10.07 1.28
C GLY A 60 0.75 -9.36 0.43
N THR A 61 1.05 -8.21 -0.21
CA THR A 61 0.07 -7.50 -1.06
C THR A 61 0.31 -7.66 -2.55
N ALA A 62 1.34 -8.41 -2.95
CA ALA A 62 1.57 -8.72 -4.36
C ALA A 62 0.42 -9.58 -4.90
N PRO A 63 -0.06 -9.34 -6.12
CA PRO A 63 -1.15 -10.11 -6.70
C PRO A 63 -0.73 -11.57 -6.87
N THR A 64 -1.60 -12.50 -6.52
CA THR A 64 -1.39 -13.95 -6.67
C THR A 64 -2.25 -14.48 -7.81
N ALA A 65 -1.77 -15.47 -8.57
CA ALA A 65 -2.50 -16.07 -9.69
C ALA A 65 -3.90 -16.60 -9.32
N SER A 66 -4.14 -16.89 -8.04
CA SER A 66 -5.40 -17.39 -7.49
C SER A 66 -6.28 -16.31 -6.85
N ALA A 67 -6.00 -15.02 -7.08
CA ALA A 67 -6.97 -13.98 -6.77
C ALA A 67 -8.15 -14.13 -7.75
N ASN A 68 -8.99 -15.14 -7.52
CA ASN A 68 -10.36 -15.11 -7.96
C ASN A 68 -10.88 -13.77 -7.44
N LEU A 69 -11.20 -12.87 -8.35
CA LEU A 69 -12.08 -11.75 -8.07
C LEU A 69 -13.44 -12.38 -7.71
N THR A 70 -13.58 -12.97 -6.53
CA THR A 70 -14.89 -13.26 -5.93
C THR A 70 -15.49 -11.98 -5.37
N GLY A 71 -15.32 -10.87 -6.10
CA GLY A 71 -16.13 -9.68 -5.97
C GLY A 71 -17.00 -9.68 -7.20
N ASP A 72 -18.30 -9.86 -7.01
CA ASP A 72 -19.33 -9.67 -8.03
C ASP A 72 -18.93 -8.53 -8.98
N ASP A 73 -18.73 -8.84 -10.26
CA ASP A 73 -18.29 -7.90 -11.29
C ASP A 73 -19.26 -6.71 -11.47
N ASN A 74 -20.42 -6.73 -10.79
CA ASN A 74 -21.36 -5.61 -10.70
C ASN A 74 -21.02 -4.54 -9.65
N VAL A 75 -20.01 -4.71 -8.80
CA VAL A 75 -19.69 -3.72 -7.75
C VAL A 75 -18.69 -2.69 -8.28
N PRO A 76 -19.05 -1.39 -8.35
CA PRO A 76 -18.13 -0.34 -8.78
C PRO A 76 -16.83 -0.34 -7.96
N VAL A 77 -15.70 -0.11 -8.63
CA VAL A 77 -14.36 -0.06 -7.99
C VAL A 77 -14.31 0.92 -6.81
N SER A 78 -15.10 2.01 -6.87
CA SER A 78 -15.25 2.95 -5.75
C SER A 78 -15.81 2.29 -4.49
N GLU A 79 -16.82 1.44 -4.61
CA GLU A 79 -17.44 0.76 -3.46
C GLU A 79 -16.44 -0.20 -2.80
N ARG A 80 -15.71 -0.97 -3.62
CA ARG A 80 -14.66 -1.91 -3.15
C ARG A 80 -13.54 -1.20 -2.40
N PHE A 81 -13.15 0.01 -2.85
CA PHE A 81 -12.14 0.82 -2.19
C PHE A 81 -12.61 1.29 -0.80
N PHE A 82 -13.85 1.78 -0.68
CA PHE A 82 -14.40 2.25 0.60
C PHE A 82 -14.65 1.12 1.61
N GLU A 83 -14.97 -0.09 1.15
CA GLU A 83 -15.12 -1.26 2.05
C GLU A 83 -13.79 -1.70 2.66
N MET A 84 -12.70 -1.61 1.91
CA MET A 84 -11.37 -2.01 2.39
C MET A 84 -10.90 -1.10 3.55
N ASP A 85 -11.14 0.20 3.47
CA ASP A 85 -10.83 1.15 4.54
C ASP A 85 -11.66 0.89 5.81
N LYS A 86 -12.95 0.54 5.67
CA LYS A 86 -13.82 0.19 6.81
C LYS A 86 -13.34 -1.07 7.53
N ASN A 87 -12.88 -2.07 6.79
CA ASN A 87 -12.41 -3.33 7.36
C ASN A 87 -11.01 -3.21 7.98
N SER A 88 -10.21 -2.22 7.57
CA SER A 88 -8.90 -1.93 8.19
C SER A 88 -9.02 -1.39 9.61
N ALA A 89 -10.16 -0.78 9.96
CA ALA A 89 -10.42 -0.17 11.27
C ALA A 89 -10.95 -1.14 12.35
N SER A 90 -11.11 -2.43 12.05
CA SER A 90 -11.70 -3.41 13.00
C SER A 90 -10.66 -4.26 13.76
N SER A 91 -9.37 -3.98 13.61
CA SER A 91 -8.31 -4.73 14.31
C SER A 91 -7.61 -3.88 15.37
N GLU A 92 -8.37 -3.15 16.20
CA GLU A 92 -7.84 -2.68 17.47
C GLU A 92 -8.06 -3.75 18.54
N GLU A 93 -6.99 -4.04 19.26
CA GLU A 93 -6.82 -5.12 20.24
C GLU A 93 -7.94 -5.13 21.28
N ARG A 94 -8.68 -6.24 21.35
CA ARG A 94 -9.51 -6.54 22.51
C ARG A 94 -8.57 -6.92 23.66
N LEU A 95 -8.09 -5.94 24.40
CA LEU A 95 -7.44 -6.17 25.68
C LEU A 95 -8.35 -7.09 26.52
N PRO A 96 -7.88 -8.23 27.04
CA PRO A 96 -8.71 -9.07 27.90
C PRO A 96 -9.13 -8.23 29.10
N ALA A 97 -10.43 -8.29 29.41
CA ALA A 97 -11.04 -7.57 30.52
C ALA A 97 -10.19 -7.77 31.78
N LEU A 98 -9.74 -6.66 32.37
CA LEU A 98 -9.08 -6.65 33.67
C LEU A 98 -9.94 -7.49 34.62
N GLU A 99 -9.39 -8.62 35.05
CA GLU A 99 -9.98 -9.47 36.07
C GLU A 99 -10.37 -8.60 37.26
N GLN A 100 -11.62 -8.75 37.67
CA GLN A 100 -12.24 -8.04 38.77
C GLN A 100 -11.40 -8.26 40.03
N PHE A 101 -10.72 -7.23 40.50
CA PHE A 101 -10.15 -7.23 41.85
C PHE A 101 -11.32 -7.20 42.84
N PRO A 102 -11.43 -8.15 43.78
CA PRO A 102 -12.46 -8.08 44.81
C PRO A 102 -12.13 -6.90 45.73
N GLU A 103 -13.12 -6.04 45.98
CA GLU A 103 -13.03 -5.01 47.02
C GLU A 103 -12.97 -5.73 48.37
N GLU A 104 -11.78 -5.76 48.98
CA GLU A 104 -11.64 -6.09 50.40
C GLU A 104 -12.09 -4.88 51.23
N GLU A 105 -13.10 -5.14 52.05
CA GLU A 105 -13.70 -4.26 53.06
C GLU A 105 -12.63 -3.86 54.10
N ILE A 106 -12.39 -2.55 54.26
CA ILE A 106 -11.57 -2.01 55.35
C ILE A 106 -12.53 -1.49 56.43
N ASP A 107 -12.47 -2.10 57.62
CA ASP A 107 -13.00 -1.57 58.89
C ASP A 107 -12.03 -0.50 59.45
#